data_AF-A0A177G8B8-F1
#
_entry.id   AF-A0A177G8B8-F1
#
_cell.length_a   1.000
_cell.length_b   1.000
_cell.length_c   1.000
_cell.angle_alpha   90.00
_cell.angle_beta   90.00
_cell.angle_gamma   90.00
#
_symmetry.space_group_name_H-M   'P 1'
#
loop_
_entity.id
_entity.type
_entity.pdbx_description
1 polymer ?
#
loop_
_entity_poly.entity_id
_entity_poly.type
_entity_poly.pdbx_seq_one_letter_code
_entity_poly.pdbx_strand_id
1 'polypeptide(L)' 'MTDNVQALTSRFVFVKTFRSGDVIKKAGTLLAFDGSEEIRTPYDNCLLVMPNLRPMRGHTAVRLARSI' A
#
# COMPACT_ATOMS: atom_id res chain seq x y z
N MET A 1 10.22 3.82 -10.94
CA MET A 1 9.41 4.80 -10.18
C MET A 1 8.93 4.08 -8.93
N THR A 2 9.11 4.69 -7.75
CA THR A 2 8.53 4.18 -6.50
C THR A 2 7.41 5.11 -6.08
N ASP A 3 6.21 4.58 -5.90
CA ASP A 3 5.02 5.33 -5.51
C ASP A 3 4.89 5.26 -3.99
N ASN A 4 4.64 6.40 -3.35
CA ASN A 4 4.47 6.45 -1.90
C ASN A 4 2.99 6.57 -1.56
N VAL A 5 2.48 5.63 -0.78
CA VAL A 5 1.13 5.71 -0.20
C VAL A 5 1.25 6.33 1.19
N GLN A 6 0.66 7.51 1.36
CA GLN A 6 0.53 8.17 2.66
C GLN A 6 -0.85 7.93 3.24
N ALA A 7 -0.94 7.77 4.55
CA ALA A 7 -2.22 7.77 5.25
C ALA A 7 -2.75 9.20 5.35
N LEU A 8 -3.84 9.50 4.67
CA LEU A 8 -4.53 10.80 4.67
C LEU A 8 -5.53 10.92 5.83
N THR A 9 -6.02 9.79 6.35
CA THR A 9 -6.89 9.73 7.53
C THR A 9 -6.26 8.92 8.67
N SER A 10 -6.88 8.94 9.84
CA SER A 10 -6.53 8.07 10.97
C SER A 10 -7.13 6.67 10.89
N ARG A 11 -7.89 6.36 9.82
CA ARG A 11 -8.59 5.09 9.62
C ARG A 11 -7.93 4.21 8.54
N PHE A 12 -6.66 4.47 8.23
CA PHE A 12 -5.91 3.66 7.27
C PHE A 12 -5.82 2.21 7.75
N VAL A 13 -6.19 1.26 6.89
CA VAL A 13 -6.11 -0.17 7.18
C VAL A 13 -5.81 -0.98 5.92
N PHE A 14 -4.79 -1.83 5.98
CA PHE A 14 -4.56 -2.81 4.92
C PHE A 14 -5.64 -3.89 4.95
N VAL A 15 -6.03 -4.42 3.78
CA VAL A 15 -7.05 -5.49 3.71
C VAL A 15 -6.61 -6.79 4.37
N LYS A 16 -5.30 -6.94 4.59
CA LYS A 16 -4.66 -7.99 5.38
C LYS A 16 -3.28 -7.51 5.83
N THR A 17 -2.63 -8.27 6.70
CA THR A 17 -1.23 -8.03 7.02
C THR A 17 -0.33 -8.33 5.81
N PHE A 18 0.50 -7.36 5.43
CA PHE A 18 1.56 -7.51 4.43
C PHE A 18 2.93 -7.41 5.08
N ARG A 19 3.94 -7.99 4.43
CA ARG A 19 5.35 -7.91 4.81
C ARG A 19 6.14 -7.17 3.72
N SER A 20 7.24 -6.54 4.12
CA SER A 20 8.22 -6.05 3.14
C SER A 20 8.66 -7.21 2.25
N GLY A 21 8.67 -7.01 0.93
CA GLY A 21 9.03 -8.05 -0.03
C GLY A 21 7.83 -8.77 -0.66
N ASP A 22 6.61 -8.59 -0.12
CA ASP A 22 5.41 -9.14 -0.75
C ASP A 22 5.24 -8.56 -2.16
N VAL A 23 4.84 -9.39 -3.13
CA VAL A 23 4.55 -8.99 -4.50
C VAL A 23 3.09 -9.27 -4.83
N ILE A 24 2.35 -8.23 -5.21
CA ILE A 24 1.00 -8.34 -5.72
C ILE A 24 1.05 -8.39 -7.25
N LYS A 25 0.65 -9.53 -7.82
CA LYS A 25 0.85 -9.82 -9.26
C LYS A 25 0.04 -8.91 -10.18
N LYS A 26 -1.18 -8.52 -9.81
CA LYS A 26 -2.12 -7.85 -10.70
C LYS A 26 -2.33 -6.38 -10.31
N ALA A 27 -2.30 -5.47 -11.27
CA ALA A 27 -2.72 -4.07 -11.14
C ALA A 27 -4.20 -3.98 -10.73
N GLY A 28 -4.57 -2.90 -10.05
CA GLY A 28 -5.93 -2.66 -9.57
C GLY A 28 -6.35 -3.56 -8.40
N THR A 29 -5.44 -4.35 -7.84
CA THR A 29 -5.74 -5.20 -6.68
C THR A 29 -5.92 -4.32 -5.44
N LEU A 30 -7.00 -4.52 -4.68
CA LEU A 30 -7.26 -3.79 -3.46
C LEU A 30 -6.18 -4.08 -2.41
N LEU A 31 -5.54 -3.02 -1.94
CA LEU A 31 -4.43 -3.07 -1.01
C LEU A 31 -4.83 -2.62 0.39
N ALA A 32 -5.52 -1.50 0.48
CA ALA A 32 -5.92 -0.87 1.73
C ALA A 32 -7.16 -0.01 1.55
N PHE A 33 -7.75 0.38 2.67
CA PHE A 33 -8.70 1.48 2.76
C PHE A 33 -8.06 2.62 3.54
N ASP A 34 -8.36 3.85 3.15
CA ASP A 34 -8.05 5.04 3.92
C ASP A 34 -9.32 5.86 4.14
N GLY A 35 -9.98 5.63 5.27
CA GLY A 35 -11.35 6.08 5.46
C GLY A 35 -12.31 5.29 4.57
N SER A 36 -13.01 5.97 3.67
CA SER A 36 -13.89 5.36 2.66
C SER A 36 -13.20 5.04 1.35
N GLU A 37 -11.98 5.56 1.14
CA GLU A 37 -11.30 5.46 -0.15
C GLU A 37 -10.53 4.15 -0.29
N GLU A 38 -10.64 3.55 -1.46
CA GLU A 38 -9.87 2.37 -1.82
C GLU A 38 -8.48 2.75 -2.33
N ILE A 39 -7.47 2.05 -1.83
CA ILE A 39 -6.11 2.13 -2.35
C ILE A 39 -5.83 0.82 -3.07
N ARG A 40 -5.50 0.93 -4.36
CA ARG A 40 -5.27 -0.21 -5.25
C ARG A 40 -3.86 -0.18 -5.83
N THR A 41 -3.32 -1.35 -6.17
CA THR A 41 -1.99 -1.45 -6.79
C THR A 41 -1.98 -0.74 -8.15
N PRO A 42 -1.01 0.15 -8.44
CA PRO A 42 -1.00 0.93 -9.67
C PRO A 42 -0.52 0.13 -10.90
N TYR A 43 0.16 -1.00 -10.70
CA TYR A 43 0.71 -1.84 -11.77
C TYR A 43 0.81 -3.31 -11.35
N ASP A 44 1.05 -4.17 -12.34
CA ASP A 44 1.38 -5.57 -12.15
C ASP A 44 2.74 -5.74 -11.46
N ASN A 45 2.91 -6.87 -10.76
CA ASN A 45 4.11 -7.22 -9.99
C ASN A 45 4.53 -6.10 -9.02
N CYS A 46 3.55 -5.58 -8.28
CA CYS A 46 3.74 -4.50 -7.32
C CYS A 46 4.41 -5.04 -6.04
N LEU A 47 5.67 -4.69 -5.85
CA LEU A 47 6.47 -4.98 -4.65
C LEU A 47 6.14 -3.98 -3.55
N LEU A 48 5.82 -4.49 -2.36
CA LEU A 48 5.59 -3.67 -1.16
C LEU A 48 6.86 -3.50 -0.34
N VAL A 49 7.23 -2.26 -0.06
CA VAL A 49 8.43 -1.89 0.68
C VAL A 49 8.03 -1.18 1.98
N MET A 50 8.45 -1.75 3.10
CA MET A 50 8.24 -1.24 4.46
C MET A 50 6.77 -0.87 4.77
N PRO A 51 5.83 -1.84 4.68
CA PRO A 51 4.47 -1.58 5.10
C PRO A 51 4.42 -1.28 6.60
N ASN A 52 4.00 -0.07 6.95
CA ASN A 52 3.66 0.33 8.31
C ASN A 52 2.22 -0.04 8.59
N LEU A 53 1.99 -1.12 9.35
CA LEU A 53 0.66 -1.68 9.62
C LEU A 53 -0.23 -0.80 10.52
N ARG A 54 0.34 0.25 11.15
CA ARG A 54 -0.38 1.22 11.98
C ARG A 54 0.12 2.64 11.68
N PRO A 55 -0.09 3.16 10.45
CA PRO A 55 0.38 4.48 10.11
C PRO A 55 -0.50 5.54 10.78
N MET A 56 0.12 6.60 11.29
CA MET A 56 -0.61 7.79 11.69
C MET A 56 -0.93 8.63 10.45
N ARG A 57 -1.95 9.49 10.55
CA ARG A 57 -2.25 10.47 9.49
C ARG A 57 -0.99 11.29 9.16
N GLY A 58 -0.70 11.43 7.87
CA GLY A 58 0.48 12.07 7.31
C GLY A 58 1.71 11.17 7.20
N HIS A 59 1.70 9.98 7.80
CA HIS A 59 2.82 9.04 7.68
C HIS A 59 2.71 8.21 6.40
N THR A 60 3.86 7.80 5.88
CA THR A 60 3.93 6.78 4.83
C THR A 60 3.40 5.46 5.36
N ALA A 61 2.37 4.93 4.71
CA ALA A 61 1.81 3.61 5.00
C ALA A 61 2.61 2.51 4.30
N VAL A 62 2.97 2.71 3.03
CA VAL A 62 3.82 1.78 2.28
C VAL A 62 4.44 2.47 1.07
N ARG A 63 5.58 1.97 0.60
CA ARG A 63 6.16 2.34 -0.69
C ARG A 63 5.95 1.20 -1.67
N LEU A 64 5.55 1.53 -2.89
CA LEU A 64 5.29 0.58 -3.96
C LEU A 64 6.39 0.69 -5.00
N ALA A 65 6.89 -0.45 -5.46
CA ALA A 65 7.88 -0.53 -6.52
C ALA A 65 7.43 -1.56 -7.55
N ARG A 66 7.82 -1.39 -8.81
CA ARG A 66 7.64 -2.43 -9.82
C ARG A 66 8.77 -3.45 -9.70
N SER A 67 8.44 -4.70 -9.40
CA SER A 67 9.38 -5.80 -9.57
C SER A 67 9.49 -6.10 -11.06
N ILE A 68 10.72 -6.13 -11.57
CA ILE A 68 11.04 -6.67 -12.89
C ILE A 68 10.93 -8.19 -12.87
#